data_AF-A0A317N8P6-F1
#
_entry.id   AF-A0A317N8P6-F1
#
_cell.length_a   1.000
_cell.length_b   1.000
_cell.length_c   1.000
_cell.angle_alpha   90.00
_cell.angle_beta   90.00
_cell.angle_gamma   90.00
#
_symmetry.space_group_name_H-M   'P 1'
#
loop_
_entity.id
_entity.type
_entity.pdbx_description
1 polymer ?
#
loop_
_entity_poly.entity_id
_entity_poly.type
_entity_poly.pdbx_seq_one_letter_code
_entity_poly.pdbx_strand_id
1 'polypeptide(L)'
;MSTRSIVTTTAAAMLLTGAAAAVAAPAQAFPAGWWTEKTFVCTATDRNTGAALPEVTVQAADQVGAAYYALPQFGQNADTLNVQCYEQA
;
A
#
# COMPACT_ATOMS: atom_id res chain seq x y z
N MET A 1 -10.58 24.70 41.13
CA MET A 1 -10.85 25.08 39.73
C MET A 1 -10.02 24.17 38.82
N SER A 2 -10.57 23.81 37.66
CA SER A 2 -10.01 22.98 36.58
C SER A 2 -10.44 21.51 36.57
N THR A 3 -11.75 21.30 36.35
CA THR A 3 -12.30 20.03 35.87
C THR A 3 -12.25 20.04 34.34
N ARG A 4 -11.69 18.99 33.77
CA ARG A 4 -11.30 18.84 32.35
C ARG A 4 -12.53 18.93 31.44
N SER A 5 -12.49 19.80 30.43
CA SER A 5 -13.53 19.91 29.40
C SER A 5 -13.49 18.70 28.46
N ILE A 6 -14.65 18.08 28.30
CA ILE A 6 -14.94 17.12 27.23
C ILE A 6 -15.20 17.95 25.97
N VAL A 7 -14.33 17.84 24.98
CA VAL A 7 -14.62 18.35 23.63
C VAL A 7 -15.18 17.19 22.82
N THR A 8 -16.51 17.06 22.87
CA THR A 8 -17.30 16.39 21.85
C THR A 8 -17.48 17.37 20.68
N THR A 9 -16.74 17.17 19.60
CA THR A 9 -17.06 17.80 18.31
C THR A 9 -17.22 16.72 17.26
N THR A 10 -18.45 16.24 17.14
CA THR A 10 -18.95 15.59 15.94
C THR A 10 -19.17 16.69 14.91
N ALA A 11 -18.40 16.69 13.82
CA ALA A 11 -18.71 17.48 12.64
C ALA A 11 -18.38 16.63 11.40
N ALA A 12 -19.45 16.19 10.74
CA ALA A 12 -19.42 15.54 9.45
C ALA A 12 -18.78 16.46 8.40
N ALA A 13 -17.84 15.92 7.64
CA ALA A 13 -17.43 16.48 6.36
C ALA A 13 -17.71 15.40 5.30
N MET A 14 -18.96 15.38 4.83
CA MET A 14 -19.31 14.72 3.58
C MET A 14 -18.85 15.59 2.41
N LEU A 15 -18.36 14.91 1.38
CA LEU A 15 -18.20 15.35 -0.02
C LEU A 15 -16.99 16.24 -0.32
N LEU A 16 -15.94 15.63 -0.88
CA LEU A 16 -15.24 16.18 -2.06
C LEU A 16 -14.49 15.05 -2.80
N THR A 17 -15.01 14.73 -3.99
CA THR A 17 -14.23 14.49 -5.21
C THR A 17 -13.21 13.35 -5.20
N GLY A 18 -13.59 12.22 -5.79
CA GLY A 18 -13.01 11.73 -7.06
C GLY A 18 -11.49 11.63 -7.20
N ALA A 19 -10.73 11.60 -6.12
CA ALA A 19 -9.31 11.29 -6.17
C ALA A 19 -9.18 9.77 -6.20
N ALA A 20 -8.65 9.25 -7.32
CA ALA A 20 -8.00 7.95 -7.32
C ALA A 20 -7.13 7.90 -6.06
N ALA A 21 -7.50 7.02 -5.13
CA ALA A 21 -6.70 6.75 -3.96
C ALA A 21 -5.43 6.07 -4.47
N ALA A 22 -4.46 6.88 -4.90
CA ALA A 22 -3.07 6.50 -4.83
C ALA A 22 -2.80 6.33 -3.34
N VAL A 23 -3.09 5.12 -2.86
CA VAL A 23 -2.79 4.69 -1.52
C VAL A 23 -1.29 4.86 -1.40
N ALA A 24 -0.87 5.90 -0.68
CA ALA A 24 0.51 6.05 -0.27
C ALA A 24 0.83 4.86 0.65
N ALA A 25 1.27 3.77 0.05
CA ALA A 25 1.72 2.58 0.74
C ALA A 25 2.85 2.96 1.72
N PRO A 26 2.91 2.35 2.91
CA PRO A 26 3.94 2.67 3.88
C PRO A 26 5.28 2.25 3.28
N ALA A 27 6.14 3.23 2.97
CA ALA A 27 7.52 2.99 2.63
C ALA A 27 8.23 2.39 3.86
N GLN A 28 8.25 1.07 3.94
CA GLN A 28 9.05 0.35 4.93
C GLN A 28 10.51 0.53 4.53
N ALA A 29 11.23 1.39 5.27
CA ALA A 29 12.63 1.68 5.00
C ALA A 29 13.51 0.45 5.30
N PHE A 30 14.21 -0.05 4.28
CA PHE A 30 15.24 -1.08 4.42
C PHE A 30 16.62 -0.43 4.66
N PRO A 31 17.59 -1.17 5.24
CA PRO A 31 18.92 -0.63 5.51
C PRO A 31 19.67 -0.40 4.20
N ALA A 32 19.70 0.87 3.77
CA ALA A 32 20.49 1.38 2.66
C ALA A 32 21.96 0.93 2.80
N GLY A 33 22.42 0.05 1.92
CA GLY A 33 23.73 -0.56 2.05
C GLY A 33 24.39 -0.92 0.74
N TRP A 34 23.90 -1.94 0.04
CA TRP A 34 24.66 -2.57 -1.05
C TRP A 34 23.89 -2.77 -2.37
N TRP A 35 22.61 -2.38 -2.42
CA TRP A 35 21.75 -2.45 -3.61
C TRP A 35 21.05 -1.10 -3.74
N THR A 36 21.10 -0.48 -4.94
CA THR A 36 20.31 0.73 -5.20
C THR A 36 18.85 0.32 -5.16
N GLU A 37 18.14 0.70 -4.09
CA GLU A 37 16.71 0.43 -3.95
C GLU A 37 15.96 1.11 -5.09
N LYS A 38 15.18 0.31 -5.82
CA LYS A 38 14.31 0.76 -6.90
C LYS A 38 12.88 0.73 -6.41
N THR A 39 12.06 1.65 -6.93
CA THR A 39 10.64 1.65 -6.64
C THR A 39 9.96 0.68 -7.60
N PHE A 40 9.16 -0.23 -7.07
CA PHE A 40 8.37 -1.19 -7.83
C PHE A 40 6.90 -0.99 -7.54
N VAL A 41 6.09 -1.01 -8.59
CA VAL A 41 4.64 -1.08 -8.48
C VAL A 41 4.25 -2.53 -8.71
N CYS A 42 3.54 -3.09 -7.73
CA CYS A 42 3.03 -4.44 -7.76
C CYS A 42 1.52 -4.42 -7.96
N THR A 43 1.03 -5.34 -8.78
CA THR A 43 -0.39 -5.62 -9.01
C THR A 43 -0.68 -7.05 -8.59
N ALA A 44 -1.86 -7.27 -8.01
CA ALA A 44 -2.35 -8.60 -7.68
C ALA A 44 -3.84 -8.71 -8.02
N THR A 45 -4.35 -9.94 -8.05
CA THR A 45 -5.80 -10.21 -8.17
C THR A 45 -6.30 -10.86 -6.89
N ASP A 46 -7.57 -10.64 -6.58
CA ASP A 46 -8.25 -11.34 -5.50
C ASP A 46 -8.49 -12.81 -5.89
N ARG A 47 -8.04 -13.75 -5.05
CA ARG A 47 -8.09 -15.20 -5.32
C ARG A 47 -9.53 -15.73 -5.43
N ASN A 48 -10.50 -15.08 -4.81
CA ASN A 48 -11.87 -15.57 -4.72
C ASN A 48 -12.75 -15.01 -5.84
N THR A 49 -12.47 -13.79 -6.28
CA THR A 49 -13.28 -13.04 -7.26
C THR A 49 -12.59 -12.82 -8.60
N GLY A 50 -11.26 -12.95 -8.66
CA GLY A 50 -10.45 -12.62 -9.83
C GLY A 50 -10.37 -11.11 -10.12
N ALA A 51 -10.91 -10.26 -9.24
CA ALA A 51 -10.87 -8.82 -9.41
C ALA A 51 -9.45 -8.28 -9.18
N ALA A 52 -9.08 -7.21 -9.88
CA ALA A 52 -7.82 -6.53 -9.64
C ALA A 52 -7.84 -5.88 -8.25
N LEU A 53 -6.79 -6.14 -7.47
CA LEU A 53 -6.55 -5.48 -6.19
C LEU A 53 -5.86 -4.13 -6.43
N PRO A 54 -5.98 -3.18 -5.49
CA PRO A 54 -5.28 -1.90 -5.58
C PRO A 54 -3.77 -2.12 -5.68
N GLU A 55 -3.12 -1.32 -6.50
CA GLU A 55 -1.67 -1.39 -6.69
C GLU A 55 -0.92 -1.07 -5.39
N VAL A 56 0.19 -1.76 -5.19
CA VAL A 56 1.05 -1.59 -4.02
C VAL A 56 2.43 -1.15 -4.50
N THR A 57 2.92 -0.04 -3.97
CA THR A 57 4.26 0.45 -4.26
C THR A 57 5.23 0.07 -3.15
N VAL A 58 6.33 -0.58 -3.50
CA VAL A 58 7.37 -1.00 -2.57
C VAL A 58 8.76 -0.66 -3.10
N GLN A 59 9.70 -0.45 -2.19
CA GLN A 59 11.11 -0.33 -2.55
C GLN A 59 11.79 -1.68 -2.32
N ALA A 60 12.50 -2.15 -3.34
CA ALA A 60 13.24 -3.40 -3.29
C ALA A 60 14.47 -3.33 -4.20
N ALA A 61 15.37 -4.31 -4.06
CA ALA A 61 16.50 -4.46 -4.96
C ALA A 61 16.10 -5.06 -6.32
N ASP A 62 15.06 -5.89 -6.35
CA ASP A 62 14.55 -6.59 -7.53
C ASP A 62 13.03 -6.85 -7.44
N GLN A 63 12.46 -7.39 -8.52
CA GLN A 63 11.03 -7.70 -8.63
C GLN A 63 10.58 -8.83 -7.69
N VAL A 64 11.47 -9.76 -7.33
CA VAL A 64 11.14 -10.92 -6.48
C VAL A 64 10.99 -10.47 -5.03
N GLY A 65 11.93 -9.64 -4.55
CA GLY A 65 11.86 -8.96 -3.26
C GLY A 65 10.67 -8.00 -3.21
N ALA A 66 10.41 -7.25 -4.29
CA ALA A 66 9.23 -6.41 -4.36
C ALA A 66 7.93 -7.19 -4.16
N ALA A 67 7.75 -8.32 -4.86
CA ALA A 67 6.58 -9.18 -4.70
C ALA A 67 6.46 -9.70 -3.25
N TYR A 68 7.58 -10.13 -2.65
CA TYR A 68 7.62 -10.58 -1.26
C TYR A 68 7.14 -9.50 -0.28
N TYR A 69 7.54 -8.24 -0.48
CA TYR A 69 7.14 -7.12 0.37
C TYR A 69 5.73 -6.60 0.08
N ALA A 70 5.25 -6.73 -1.16
CA ALA A 70 3.93 -6.26 -1.56
C ALA A 70 2.79 -7.20 -1.11
N LEU A 71 3.05 -8.52 -1.07
CA LEU A 71 2.11 -9.55 -0.64
C LEU A 71 1.31 -9.24 0.64
N PRO A 72 1.95 -8.90 1.78
CA PRO A 72 1.22 -8.59 3.00
C PRO A 72 0.39 -7.30 2.90
N GLN A 73 0.68 -6.40 1.96
CA GLN A 73 -0.06 -5.15 1.78
C GLN A 73 -1.35 -5.32 0.96
N PHE A 74 -1.40 -6.30 0.04
CA PHE A 74 -2.62 -6.63 -0.70
C PHE A 74 -3.69 -7.31 0.17
N GLY A 75 -3.29 -7.87 1.32
CA GLY A 75 -4.18 -8.55 2.25
C GLY A 75 -4.35 -10.05 1.99
N GLN A 76 -5.11 -10.72 2.86
CA GLN A 76 -5.17 -12.19 2.92
C GLN A 76 -5.78 -12.86 1.68
N ASN A 77 -6.57 -12.13 0.89
CA ASN A 77 -7.22 -12.65 -0.31
C ASN A 77 -6.39 -12.47 -1.59
N ALA A 78 -5.19 -11.88 -1.50
CA ALA A 78 -4.32 -11.71 -2.64
C ALA A 78 -3.88 -13.06 -3.22
N ASP A 79 -4.04 -13.22 -4.52
CA ASP A 79 -3.51 -14.37 -5.24
C ASP A 79 -1.99 -14.23 -5.37
N THR A 80 -1.28 -14.96 -4.53
CA THR A 80 0.18 -14.91 -4.44
C THR A 80 0.88 -15.43 -5.70
N LEU A 81 0.18 -16.17 -6.56
CA LEU A 81 0.71 -16.67 -7.83
C LEU A 81 0.60 -15.64 -8.96
N ASN A 82 -0.30 -14.66 -8.81
CA ASN A 82 -0.59 -13.64 -9.82
C ASN A 82 -0.07 -12.25 -9.40
N VAL A 83 0.89 -12.18 -8.48
CA VAL A 83 1.58 -10.92 -8.16
C VAL A 83 2.59 -10.60 -9.25
N GLN A 84 2.42 -9.46 -9.90
CA GLN A 84 3.37 -8.94 -10.87
C GLN A 84 3.91 -7.60 -10.39
N CYS A 85 5.22 -7.42 -10.45
CA CYS A 85 5.87 -6.18 -10.04
C CYS A 85 6.71 -5.63 -11.18
N TYR A 86 6.56 -4.34 -11.46
CA TYR A 86 7.33 -3.63 -12.49
C TYR A 86 8.05 -2.44 -11.86
N GLU A 87 9.26 -2.17 -12.37
CA GLU A 87 10.05 -1.03 -11.90
C GLU A 87 9.37 0.26 -12.36
N GLN A 88 9.17 1.18 -11.42
CA GLN A 88 8.64 2.50 -11.68
C GLN A 88 9.81 3.40 -12.13
N ALA A 89 9.79 3.81 -13.39
CA ALA A 89 10.79 4.68 -14.01
C ALA A 89 10.63 6.16 -13.61
#